data_AF-A0A1E8QC49-F1
#
_entry.id   AF-A0A1E8QC49-F1
#
_cell.length_a   1.000
_cell.length_b   1.000
_cell.length_c   1.000
_cell.angle_alpha   90.00
_cell.angle_beta   90.00
_cell.angle_gamma   90.00
#
_symmetry.space_group_name_H-M   'P 1'
#
loop_
_entity.id
_entity.type
_entity.pdbx_description
1 polymer ?
#
loop_
_entity_poly.entity_id
_entity_poly.type
_entity_poly.pdbx_seq_one_letter_code
_entity_poly.pdbx_strand_id
1 'polypeptide(L)'
;MREVTDKAITHSRGLYKYDAASWLHGSPETDALSDFVDVHAYRASTPAEADALYASDWAANKQLLIGEFGANMTATVVERAAAYQEVKALIEHDPRCVGGLAWTIYDTGTDTESMYGLYDENRQPRQDIADVFATFPTTR
;
A
#
# COMPACT_ATOMS: atom_id res chain seq x y z
N MET A 1 -15.81 31.81 -1.23
CA MET A 1 -14.84 31.62 -0.13
C MET A 1 -14.62 30.11 -0.04
N ARG A 2 -13.40 29.60 -0.25
CA ARG A 2 -13.11 28.16 -0.06
C ARG A 2 -13.10 27.93 1.45
N GLU A 3 -13.97 27.06 1.95
CA GLU A 3 -13.87 26.60 3.34
C GLU A 3 -12.63 25.71 3.44
N VAL A 4 -11.69 26.09 4.30
CA VAL A 4 -10.58 25.22 4.69
C VAL A 4 -11.15 24.23 5.69
N THR A 5 -11.20 22.96 5.32
CA THR A 5 -11.65 21.88 6.21
C THR A 5 -10.46 21.34 6.99
N ASP A 6 -10.61 21.02 8.29
CA ASP A 6 -9.59 20.31 9.10
C ASP A 6 -9.41 18.83 8.69
N LYS A 7 -9.87 18.45 7.50
CA LYS A 7 -9.79 17.08 6.99
C LYS A 7 -8.47 16.92 6.24
N ALA A 8 -7.73 15.87 6.57
CA ALA A 8 -6.56 15.49 5.81
C ALA A 8 -6.95 15.19 4.34
N ILE A 9 -6.13 15.66 3.41
CA ILE A 9 -6.27 15.49 1.98
C ILE A 9 -5.09 14.66 1.48
N THR A 10 -5.38 13.72 0.59
CA THR A 10 -4.35 13.01 -0.16
C THR A 10 -4.77 12.80 -1.60
N HIS A 11 -3.80 12.41 -2.43
CA HIS A 11 -4.01 11.84 -3.74
C HIS A 11 -3.25 10.52 -3.76
N SER A 12 -3.94 9.44 -4.15
CA SER A 12 -3.31 8.14 -4.26
C SER A 12 -2.74 7.90 -5.65
N ARG A 13 -1.69 7.09 -5.71
CA ARG A 13 -1.05 6.66 -6.96
C ARG A 13 -0.62 5.21 -6.86
N GLY A 14 -0.73 4.47 -7.95
CA GLY A 14 -0.36 3.05 -7.98
C GLY A 14 1.01 2.77 -8.54
N LEU A 15 1.72 1.86 -7.88
CA LEU A 15 2.99 1.28 -8.32
C LEU A 15 2.69 0.00 -9.10
N TYR A 16 2.45 0.14 -10.40
CA TYR A 16 2.06 -0.98 -11.28
C TYR A 16 3.24 -1.56 -12.09
N LYS A 17 4.43 -0.95 -12.04
CA LYS A 17 5.62 -1.40 -12.81
C LYS A 17 6.79 -1.66 -11.87
N TYR A 18 7.56 -2.71 -12.14
CA TYR A 18 8.79 -3.13 -11.42
C TYR A 18 9.99 -2.17 -11.54
N ASP A 19 9.74 -0.88 -11.76
CA ASP A 19 10.79 0.13 -11.83
C ASP A 19 10.87 0.84 -10.47
N ALA A 20 12.05 0.88 -9.87
CA ALA A 20 12.31 1.63 -8.64
C ALA A 20 11.92 3.12 -8.78
N ALA A 21 12.05 3.69 -9.98
CA ALA A 21 11.63 5.06 -10.24
C ALA A 21 10.11 5.26 -10.13
N SER A 22 9.30 4.20 -10.10
CA SER A 22 7.85 4.31 -9.89
C SER A 22 7.48 4.99 -8.58
N TRP A 23 8.32 4.88 -7.55
CA TRP A 23 8.14 5.59 -6.27
C TRP A 23 8.29 7.10 -6.41
N LEU A 24 8.99 7.56 -7.44
CA LEU A 24 9.17 8.97 -7.76
C LEU A 24 8.25 9.43 -8.91
N HIS A 25 7.61 8.48 -9.61
CA HIS A 25 6.64 8.75 -10.66
C HIS A 25 5.26 9.02 -10.03
N GLY A 26 4.93 10.30 -9.86
CA GLY A 26 3.63 10.80 -9.46
C GLY A 26 3.34 12.15 -10.11
N SER A 27 2.39 12.91 -9.56
CA SER A 27 2.34 14.36 -9.80
C SER A 27 2.90 15.04 -8.55
N PRO A 28 4.19 15.46 -8.58
CA PRO A 28 4.80 16.20 -7.49
C PRO A 28 3.97 17.39 -7.01
N GLU A 29 3.20 18.00 -7.90
CA GLU A 29 2.33 19.13 -7.60
C GLU A 29 1.13 18.72 -6.73
N THR A 30 0.47 17.60 -7.02
CA THR A 30 -0.64 17.12 -6.18
C THR A 30 -0.10 16.54 -4.87
N ASP A 31 1.02 15.81 -4.94
CA ASP A 31 1.66 15.26 -3.75
C ASP A 31 2.16 16.37 -2.83
N ALA A 32 2.68 17.48 -3.36
CA ALA A 32 3.08 18.65 -2.58
C ALA A 32 1.90 19.31 -1.84
N LEU A 33 0.69 19.23 -2.37
CA LEU A 33 -0.53 19.79 -1.77
C LEU A 33 -1.23 18.84 -0.77
N SER A 34 -0.90 17.55 -0.79
CA SER A 34 -1.46 16.55 0.15
C SER A 34 -0.85 16.67 1.55
N ASP A 35 -1.59 16.28 2.59
CA ASP A 35 -1.09 16.24 3.97
C ASP A 35 -0.14 15.05 4.20
N PHE A 36 -0.33 13.96 3.46
CA PHE A 36 0.51 12.77 3.47
C PHE A 36 0.65 12.20 2.05
N VAL A 37 1.61 11.31 1.86
CA VAL A 37 1.83 10.59 0.61
C VAL A 37 1.07 9.27 0.67
N ASP A 38 0.28 8.97 -0.35
CA ASP A 38 -0.50 7.74 -0.46
C ASP A 38 -0.10 6.93 -1.69
N VAL A 39 0.35 5.69 -1.46
CA VAL A 39 0.90 4.82 -2.49
C VAL A 39 0.20 3.46 -2.47
N HIS A 40 -0.32 3.03 -3.62
CA HIS A 40 -0.86 1.69 -3.79
C HIS A 40 0.25 0.76 -4.30
N ALA A 41 0.73 -0.15 -3.44
CA ALA A 41 1.85 -1.04 -3.70
C ALA A 41 1.38 -2.41 -4.24
N TYR A 42 1.26 -2.50 -5.57
CA TYR A 42 0.87 -3.73 -6.28
C TYR A 42 2.06 -4.52 -6.86
N ARG A 43 3.26 -4.24 -6.35
CA ARG A 43 4.50 -4.91 -6.74
C ARG A 43 5.43 -5.06 -5.55
N ALA A 44 6.43 -5.93 -5.73
CA ALA A 44 7.56 -6.07 -4.82
C ALA A 44 8.14 -4.71 -4.44
N SER A 45 8.14 -4.36 -3.16
CA SER A 45 8.57 -3.05 -2.67
C SER A 45 9.55 -3.19 -1.50
N THR A 46 10.60 -2.38 -1.51
CA THR A 46 11.65 -2.43 -0.47
C THR A 46 11.70 -1.15 0.36
N PRO A 47 12.15 -1.23 1.63
CA PRO A 47 12.30 -0.04 2.46
C PRO A 47 13.20 1.04 1.84
N ALA A 48 14.24 0.63 1.12
CA ALA A 48 15.14 1.57 0.43
C ALA A 48 14.43 2.38 -0.67
N GLU A 49 13.46 1.78 -1.38
CA GLU A 49 12.67 2.51 -2.38
C GLU A 49 11.71 3.51 -1.74
N ALA A 50 11.09 3.15 -0.61
CA ALA A 50 10.27 4.07 0.17
C ALA A 50 11.13 5.21 0.75
N ASP A 51 12.34 4.92 1.23
CA ASP A 51 13.28 5.92 1.75
C ASP A 51 13.68 6.96 0.68
N ALA A 52 13.81 6.53 -0.58
CA ALA A 52 14.17 7.41 -1.69
C ALA A 52 13.12 8.51 -1.95
N LEU A 53 11.86 8.27 -1.57
CA LEU A 53 10.77 9.26 -1.66
C LEU A 53 11.13 10.54 -0.90
N TYR A 54 11.73 10.42 0.29
CA TYR A 54 12.01 11.54 1.18
C TYR A 54 13.18 12.41 0.73
N ALA A 55 13.92 12.00 -0.30
CA ALA A 55 14.88 12.88 -0.97
C ALA A 55 14.20 13.97 -1.82
N SER A 56 12.90 13.84 -2.08
CA SER A 56 12.13 14.83 -2.84
C SER A 56 11.48 15.88 -1.93
N ASP A 57 11.46 17.14 -2.40
CA ASP A 57 10.89 18.27 -1.64
C ASP A 57 9.41 18.07 -1.29
N TRP A 58 8.65 17.38 -2.16
CA TRP A 58 7.22 17.16 -1.98
C TRP A 58 6.89 16.07 -0.94
N ALA A 59 7.84 15.22 -0.56
CA ALA A 59 7.64 14.15 0.43
C ALA A 59 8.51 14.29 1.69
N ALA A 60 9.58 15.08 1.67
CA ALA A 60 10.61 15.10 2.73
C ALA A 60 10.07 15.19 4.17
N ASN A 61 8.96 15.90 4.38
CA ASN A 61 8.36 16.13 5.70
C ASN A 61 6.98 15.49 5.86
N LYS A 62 6.60 14.54 5.00
CA LYS A 62 5.27 13.93 4.99
C LYS A 62 5.27 12.53 5.56
N GLN A 63 4.13 12.14 6.10
CA GLN A 63 3.86 10.73 6.40
C GLN A 63 3.58 9.96 5.11
N LEU A 64 3.79 8.65 5.15
CA LEU A 64 3.50 7.71 4.06
C LEU A 64 2.39 6.75 4.49
N LEU A 65 1.36 6.60 3.67
CA LEU A 65 0.36 5.53 3.79
C LEU A 65 0.50 4.59 2.58
N ILE A 66 0.47 3.28 2.83
CA ILE A 66 0.28 2.31 1.75
C ILE A 66 -1.23 2.11 1.55
N GLY A 67 -1.86 2.94 0.72
CA GLY A 67 -3.32 3.00 0.60
C GLY A 67 -3.98 1.77 0.03
N GLU A 68 -3.26 0.97 -0.77
CA GLU A 68 -3.70 -0.35 -1.22
C GLU A 68 -2.49 -1.27 -1.37
N PHE A 69 -2.62 -2.53 -0.99
CA PHE A 69 -1.66 -3.57 -1.31
C PHE A 69 -2.32 -4.94 -1.34
N GLY A 70 -1.68 -5.89 -2.01
CA GLY A 70 -2.16 -7.26 -2.14
C GLY A 70 -1.85 -7.82 -3.52
N ALA A 71 -2.06 -9.12 -3.67
CA ALA A 71 -1.91 -9.81 -4.94
C ALA A 71 -3.10 -10.76 -5.14
N ASN A 72 -3.61 -10.82 -6.36
CA ASN A 72 -4.77 -11.64 -6.69
C ASN A 72 -4.41 -13.12 -6.87
N MET A 73 -5.43 -13.94 -7.14
CA MET A 73 -5.30 -15.38 -7.34
C MET A 73 -4.54 -15.80 -8.62
N THR A 74 -4.10 -14.86 -9.47
CA THR A 74 -3.14 -15.18 -10.55
C THR A 74 -1.72 -15.40 -10.02
N ALA A 75 -1.38 -14.77 -8.91
CA ALA A 75 -0.11 -14.96 -8.22
C ALA A 75 -0.08 -16.32 -7.49
N THR A 76 1.12 -16.85 -7.26
CA THR A 76 1.32 -18.02 -6.41
C THR A 76 1.03 -17.71 -4.94
N VAL A 77 0.81 -18.75 -4.13
CA VAL A 77 0.68 -18.63 -2.67
C VAL A 77 1.86 -17.88 -2.04
N VAL A 78 3.08 -18.15 -2.52
CA VAL A 78 4.31 -17.52 -2.01
C VAL A 78 4.33 -16.02 -2.35
N GLU A 79 3.99 -15.66 -3.58
CA GLU A 79 3.95 -14.24 -4.01
C GLU A 79 2.87 -13.45 -3.26
N ARG A 80 1.70 -14.06 -3.02
CA ARG A 80 0.65 -13.42 -2.22
C ARG A 80 1.11 -13.17 -0.78
N ALA A 81 1.70 -14.17 -0.12
CA ALA A 81 2.25 -13.97 1.22
C ALA A 81 3.38 -12.92 1.24
N ALA A 82 4.25 -12.92 0.23
CA ALA A 82 5.36 -11.97 0.10
C ALA A 82 4.87 -10.52 0.02
N ALA A 83 3.82 -10.23 -0.76
CA ALA A 83 3.25 -8.88 -0.86
C ALA A 83 2.84 -8.29 0.51
N TYR A 84 2.32 -9.14 1.40
CA TYR A 84 1.97 -8.72 2.77
C TYR A 84 3.21 -8.54 3.65
N GLN A 85 4.21 -9.42 3.52
CA GLN A 85 5.47 -9.32 4.27
C GLN A 85 6.24 -8.05 3.91
N GLU A 86 6.27 -7.68 2.63
CA GLU A 86 6.95 -6.48 2.13
C GLU A 86 6.33 -5.22 2.72
N VAL A 87 5.00 -5.08 2.67
CA VAL A 87 4.33 -3.92 3.27
C VAL A 87 4.50 -3.88 4.78
N LYS A 88 4.44 -5.03 5.46
CA LYS A 88 4.77 -5.12 6.89
C LYS A 88 6.20 -4.64 7.16
N ALA A 89 7.17 -5.00 6.34
CA ALA A 89 8.56 -4.58 6.48
C ALA A 89 8.76 -3.08 6.23
N LEU A 90 8.09 -2.52 5.20
CA LEU A 90 8.04 -1.06 4.99
C LEU A 90 7.52 -0.36 6.23
N ILE A 91 6.46 -0.94 6.81
CA ILE A 91 5.81 -0.39 7.97
C ILE A 91 6.78 -0.40 9.16
N GLU A 92 7.33 -1.56 9.52
CA GLU A 92 8.23 -1.68 10.67
C GLU A 92 9.54 -0.91 10.53
N HIS A 93 10.01 -0.68 9.30
CA HIS A 93 11.25 0.05 9.03
C HIS A 93 11.12 1.56 9.19
N ASP A 94 10.08 2.18 8.62
CA ASP A 94 9.97 3.65 8.60
C ASP A 94 8.92 4.16 9.61
N PRO A 95 9.32 4.95 10.62
CA PRO A 95 8.38 5.57 11.56
C PRO A 95 7.42 6.60 10.91
N ARG A 96 7.73 7.12 9.72
CA ARG A 96 6.87 8.03 8.96
C ARG A 96 5.85 7.29 8.11
N CYS A 97 6.09 6.02 7.80
CA CYS A 97 5.02 5.17 7.28
C CYS A 97 3.99 5.00 8.40
N VAL A 98 2.71 5.23 8.17
CA VAL A 98 1.69 5.18 9.25
C VAL A 98 0.84 3.92 9.20
N GLY A 99 0.96 3.13 8.14
CA GLY A 99 0.23 1.88 7.98
C GLY A 99 0.06 1.47 6.53
N GLY A 100 -0.77 0.45 6.33
CA GLY A 100 -1.18 0.00 5.02
C GLY A 100 -2.58 -0.60 5.05
N LEU A 101 -3.31 -0.49 3.94
CA LEU A 101 -4.65 -1.01 3.78
C LEU A 101 -4.64 -2.15 2.76
N ALA A 102 -4.97 -3.35 3.22
CA ALA A 102 -5.04 -4.51 2.33
C ALA A 102 -6.25 -4.37 1.37
N TRP A 103 -5.98 -4.46 0.07
CA TRP A 103 -6.97 -4.52 -0.98
C TRP A 103 -7.21 -6.00 -1.29
N THR A 104 -8.36 -6.61 -0.95
CA THR A 104 -9.61 -6.06 -0.37
C THR A 104 -10.15 -6.97 0.73
N ILE A 105 -11.24 -6.59 1.42
CA ILE A 105 -11.94 -7.53 2.33
C ILE A 105 -12.49 -8.74 1.55
N TYR A 106 -13.21 -8.51 0.45
CA TYR A 106 -13.80 -9.55 -0.39
C TYR A 106 -13.38 -9.39 -1.84
N ASP A 107 -13.36 -10.49 -2.58
CA ASP A 107 -13.10 -10.47 -4.02
C ASP A 107 -14.03 -9.48 -4.74
N THR A 108 -13.49 -8.77 -5.72
CA THR A 108 -14.25 -7.79 -6.52
C THR A 108 -14.91 -8.42 -7.75
N GLY A 109 -14.61 -9.69 -8.03
CA GLY A 109 -15.14 -10.47 -9.13
C GLY A 109 -14.95 -11.98 -8.90
N THR A 110 -15.29 -12.79 -9.91
CA THR A 110 -15.25 -14.26 -9.82
C THR A 110 -14.09 -14.88 -10.61
N ASP A 111 -13.38 -14.09 -11.40
CA ASP A 111 -12.16 -14.48 -12.08
C ASP A 111 -10.93 -14.27 -11.19
N THR A 112 -9.85 -14.99 -11.50
CA THR A 112 -8.60 -14.94 -10.73
C THR A 112 -7.94 -13.56 -10.72
N GLU A 113 -8.20 -12.70 -11.71
CA GLU A 113 -7.64 -11.34 -11.76
C GLU A 113 -8.34 -10.41 -10.76
N SER A 114 -9.59 -10.70 -10.42
CA SER A 114 -10.44 -9.92 -9.51
C SER A 114 -10.53 -10.49 -8.09
N MET A 115 -9.90 -11.65 -7.84
CA MET A 115 -9.86 -12.30 -6.54
C MET A 115 -8.69 -11.82 -5.67
N TYR A 116 -8.85 -10.67 -5.03
CA TYR A 116 -7.89 -10.07 -4.09
C TYR A 116 -8.29 -10.23 -2.60
N GLY A 117 -9.48 -10.78 -2.32
CA GLY A 117 -10.10 -10.71 -1.01
C GLY A 117 -9.28 -11.38 0.09
N LEU A 118 -9.24 -10.77 1.28
CA LEU A 118 -8.79 -11.38 2.53
C LEU A 118 -9.62 -12.62 2.88
N TYR A 119 -10.89 -12.62 2.47
CA TYR A 119 -11.82 -13.72 2.62
C TYR A 119 -12.15 -14.35 1.26
N ASP A 120 -12.33 -15.67 1.25
CA ASP A 120 -12.77 -16.43 0.10
C ASP A 120 -14.29 -16.33 -0.15
N GLU A 121 -14.78 -17.01 -1.19
CA GLU A 121 -16.20 -17.07 -1.56
C GLU A 121 -17.11 -17.64 -0.45
N ASN A 122 -16.55 -18.44 0.45
CA ASN A 122 -17.25 -19.03 1.61
C ASN A 122 -17.14 -18.17 2.87
N ARG A 123 -16.64 -16.93 2.72
CA ARG A 123 -16.37 -15.99 3.81
C ARG A 123 -15.40 -16.54 4.87
N GLN A 124 -14.51 -17.44 4.46
CA GLN A 124 -13.41 -17.90 5.31
C GLN A 124 -12.16 -17.08 5.01
N PRO A 125 -11.33 -16.75 6.02
CA PRO A 125 -10.03 -16.13 5.78
C PRO A 125 -9.18 -16.99 4.83
N ARG A 126 -8.53 -16.35 3.86
CA ARG A 126 -7.59 -17.02 2.95
C ARG A 126 -6.31 -17.39 3.69
N GLN A 127 -6.13 -18.67 3.97
CA GLN A 127 -5.06 -19.14 4.86
C GLN A 127 -3.64 -18.78 4.39
N ASP A 128 -3.45 -18.68 3.08
CA ASP A 128 -2.19 -18.27 2.45
C ASP A 128 -1.73 -16.85 2.81
N ILE A 129 -2.64 -15.98 3.23
CA ILE A 129 -2.34 -14.58 3.62
C ILE A 129 -2.79 -14.26 5.05
N ALA A 130 -3.71 -15.03 5.63
CA ALA A 130 -4.24 -14.79 6.97
C ALA A 130 -3.15 -14.78 8.05
N ASP A 131 -2.21 -15.74 7.99
CA ASP A 131 -1.15 -15.88 8.98
C ASP A 131 -0.21 -14.66 9.00
N VAL A 132 0.21 -14.19 7.81
CA VAL A 132 1.05 -12.97 7.72
C VAL A 132 0.26 -11.73 8.11
N PHE A 133 -0.99 -11.59 7.64
CA PHE A 133 -1.83 -10.44 7.95
C PHE A 133 -2.06 -10.27 9.46
N ALA A 134 -2.25 -11.39 10.19
CA ALA A 134 -2.42 -11.38 11.64
C ALA A 134 -1.18 -10.88 12.42
N THR A 135 -0.01 -10.78 11.78
CA THR A 135 1.22 -10.27 12.39
C THR A 135 1.46 -8.78 12.16
N PHE A 136 0.58 -8.08 11.44
CA PHE A 136 0.72 -6.64 11.22
C PHE A 136 0.66 -5.88 12.55
N PRO A 137 1.46 -4.81 12.71
CA PRO A 137 1.43 -4.00 13.92
C PRO A 137 0.06 -3.33 14.09
N THR A 138 -0.53 -3.47 15.27
CA THR A 138 -1.84 -2.88 15.61
C THR A 138 -1.72 -1.52 16.29
N THR A 139 -0.49 -1.06 16.54
CA THR A 139 -0.16 0.24 17.14
C THR A 139 1.07 0.82 16.47
N ARG A 140 1.07 2.13 16.26
CA ARG A 140 2.23 2.95 15.88
C ARG A 140 2.23 4.24 16.66
#